data_AF-A0A382M2C2-F1
#
_entry.id   AF-A0A382M2C2-F1
#
_cell.length_a   1.000
_cell.length_b   1.000
_cell.length_c   1.000
_cell.angle_alpha   90.00
_cell.angle_beta   90.00
_cell.angle_gamma   90.00
#
_symmetry.space_group_name_H-M   'P 1'
#
loop_
_entity.id
_entity.type
_entity.pdbx_description
1 polymer ?
#
loop_
_entity_poly.entity_id
_entity_poly.type
_entity_poly.pdbx_seq_one_letter_code
_entity_poly.pdbx_strand_id
1 'polypeptide(L)'
;MDEYKKFFQNFFHLPSLTNIYRLLLTIIAVWFLSIIWPYISNVVLMLVFAFLFTTVLLSSVDALERKIGSRGLSVLAVVIILLGSIGTFIGSFISQMSQQAIEFSSRIDKDTLTQEFKTLGEKFTSSMPEFLQNMQPSDGNTAGKLSEIINSVVGSLASMAGAIGNFFFIAAMVFIFTIILLAEYHGFRKSLVNAIPNKYFEVGIKLIYNVEKSVSSYLRGQFLSAASVAAMSITGLLLLNFFGANLTLTVFIGIIAGLANLIPLIGPFVGMVPAVLIAFMNNIGNEAAMAHTLFGAIPSPFYLLDIVLMFLIVQQIEGNLITPALVGKSVGLHPIIVMIS
;
A
#
# COMPACT_ATOMS: atom_id res chain seq x y z
N MET A 1 54.48 15.63 45.23
CA MET A 1 54.40 16.60 44.11
C MET A 1 54.07 15.90 42.78
N ASP A 2 54.53 14.66 42.56
CA ASP A 2 54.24 13.90 41.32
C ASP A 2 52.81 13.35 41.18
N GLU A 3 52.09 13.08 42.28
CA GLU A 3 50.69 12.63 42.21
C GLU A 3 49.73 13.71 41.68
N TYR A 4 49.95 14.98 42.06
CA TYR A 4 49.16 16.10 41.54
C TYR A 4 49.38 16.34 40.04
N LYS A 5 50.60 16.09 39.54
CA LYS A 5 50.93 16.18 38.11
C LYS A 5 50.25 15.09 37.27
N LYS A 6 50.21 13.85 37.78
CA LYS A 6 49.49 12.73 37.16
C LYS A 6 47.97 12.94 37.15
N PHE A 7 47.41 13.49 38.24
CA PHE A 7 45.98 13.80 38.32
C PHE A 7 45.57 14.86 37.27
N PHE A 8 46.36 15.92 37.09
CA PHE A 8 46.09 16.94 36.07
C PHE A 8 46.26 16.44 34.62
N GLN A 9 47.23 15.54 34.36
CA GLN A 9 47.43 14.95 33.03
C GLN A 9 46.29 13.99 32.62
N ASN A 10 45.73 13.23 33.55
CA ASN A 10 44.57 12.36 33.29
C ASN A 10 43.24 13.13 33.25
N PHE A 11 43.10 14.21 34.01
CA PHE A 11 41.87 15.03 34.04
C PHE A 11 41.75 15.94 32.81
N PHE A 12 42.88 16.36 32.23
CA PHE A 12 42.96 17.08 30.94
C PHE A 12 43.56 16.20 29.83
N HIS A 13 43.02 14.99 29.63
CA HIS A 13 43.11 14.37 28.30
C HIS A 13 42.25 15.19 27.34
N LEU A 14 42.76 16.36 26.95
CA LEU A 14 42.22 17.15 25.86
C LEU A 14 42.11 16.20 24.66
N PRO A 15 40.92 16.06 24.04
CA PRO A 15 40.81 15.28 22.82
C PRO A 15 41.90 15.76 21.87
N SER A 16 42.71 14.84 21.34
CA SER A 16 43.80 15.20 20.43
C SER A 16 43.26 16.15 19.36
N LEU A 17 44.04 17.14 18.92
CA LEU A 17 43.60 18.13 17.92
C LEU A 17 42.90 17.48 16.70
N THR A 18 43.30 16.26 16.35
CA THR A 18 42.66 15.39 15.35
C THR A 18 41.21 14.99 15.66
N ASN A 19 40.87 14.72 16.92
CA ASN A 19 39.51 14.39 17.35
C ASN A 19 38.60 15.62 17.35
N ILE A 20 39.12 16.79 17.77
CA ILE A 20 38.38 18.07 17.70
C ILE A 20 38.09 18.44 16.23
N TYR A 21 39.09 18.31 15.36
CA TYR A 21 38.94 18.55 13.92
C TYR A 21 37.91 17.60 13.28
N ARG A 22 37.97 16.30 13.60
CA ARG A 22 36.97 15.33 13.13
C ARG A 22 35.57 15.67 13.61
N LEU A 23 35.41 16.04 14.88
CA LEU A 23 34.12 16.41 15.45
C LEU A 23 33.53 17.64 14.73
N LEU A 24 34.33 18.69 14.54
CA LEU A 24 33.92 19.89 13.79
C LEU A 24 33.53 19.55 12.34
N LEU A 25 34.32 18.73 11.64
CA LEU A 25 33.96 18.26 10.30
C LEU A 25 32.63 17.49 10.30
N THR A 26 32.39 16.65 11.31
CA THR A 26 31.16 15.86 11.40
C THR A 26 29.96 16.77 11.64
N ILE A 27 30.10 17.78 12.50
CA ILE A 27 29.03 18.77 12.75
C ILE A 27 28.72 19.57 11.49
N ILE A 28 29.75 20.04 10.77
CA ILE A 28 29.57 20.77 9.51
C ILE A 28 28.89 19.87 8.46
N ALA A 29 29.31 18.61 8.36
CA ALA A 29 28.69 17.65 7.44
C ALA A 29 27.22 17.37 7.77
N VAL A 30 26.88 17.19 9.06
CA VAL A 30 25.48 16.97 9.49
C VAL A 30 24.62 18.21 9.26
N TRP A 31 25.13 19.41 9.58
CA TRP A 31 24.44 20.66 9.32
C TRP A 31 24.18 20.87 7.83
N PHE A 32 25.21 20.68 7.00
CA PHE A 32 25.08 20.75 5.54
C PHE A 32 24.09 19.72 4.99
N LEU A 33 24.15 18.48 5.48
CA LEU A 33 23.20 17.43 5.10
C LEU A 33 21.77 17.80 5.50
N SER A 34 21.55 18.41 6.67
CA SER A 34 20.21 18.82 7.11
C SER A 34 19.58 19.89 6.20
N ILE A 35 20.39 20.77 5.59
CA ILE A 35 19.94 21.79 4.64
C ILE A 35 19.59 21.15 3.29
N ILE A 36 20.39 20.18 2.84
CA ILE A 36 20.22 19.54 1.53
C ILE A 36 19.14 18.45 1.56
N TRP A 37 18.95 17.80 2.72
CA TRP A 37 18.07 16.64 2.88
C TRP A 37 16.66 16.82 2.28
N PRO A 38 15.94 17.94 2.49
CA PRO A 38 14.61 18.14 1.92
C PRO A 38 14.58 18.15 0.38
N TYR A 39 15.70 18.50 -0.26
CA TYR A 39 15.81 18.55 -1.73
C TYR A 39 16.18 17.18 -2.32
N ILE A 40 16.95 16.37 -1.60
CA ILE A 40 17.41 15.05 -2.07
C ILE A 40 16.53 13.90 -1.59
N SER A 41 15.76 14.07 -0.50
CA SER A 41 15.01 12.98 0.15
C SER A 41 14.03 12.32 -0.81
N ASN A 42 13.38 13.09 -1.68
CA ASN A 42 12.46 12.57 -2.70
C ASN A 42 13.20 11.69 -3.72
N VAL A 43 14.37 12.12 -4.19
CA VAL A 43 15.18 11.35 -5.14
C VAL A 43 15.73 10.08 -4.49
N VAL A 44 16.21 10.18 -3.25
CA VAL A 44 16.68 9.02 -2.47
C VAL A 44 15.55 8.01 -2.30
N LEU A 45 14.34 8.47 -1.94
CA LEU A 45 13.17 7.62 -1.79
C LEU A 45 12.77 6.96 -3.12
N MET A 46 12.80 7.70 -4.24
CA MET A 46 12.58 7.12 -5.58
C MET A 46 13.61 6.03 -5.90
N LEU A 47 14.89 6.24 -5.58
CA LEU A 47 15.95 5.25 -5.80
C LEU A 47 15.77 4.02 -4.90
N VAL A 48 15.32 4.20 -3.66
CA VAL A 48 14.98 3.08 -2.76
C VAL A 48 13.86 2.24 -3.37
N PHE A 49 12.75 2.86 -3.80
CA PHE A 49 11.66 2.13 -4.47
C PHE A 49 12.12 1.47 -5.76
N ALA A 50 12.94 2.14 -6.57
CA ALA A 50 13.49 1.58 -7.79
C ALA A 50 14.33 0.34 -7.49
N PHE A 51 15.19 0.37 -6.46
CA PHE A 51 15.97 -0.78 -6.03
C PHE A 51 15.10 -1.95 -5.55
N LEU A 52 14.01 -1.66 -4.81
CA LEU A 52 13.03 -2.67 -4.42
C LEU A 52 12.40 -3.31 -5.66
N PHE A 53 11.88 -2.52 -6.61
CA PHE A 53 11.31 -3.05 -7.85
C PHE A 53 12.32 -3.81 -8.70
N THR A 54 13.57 -3.33 -8.80
CA THR A 54 14.67 -4.04 -9.46
C THR A 54 14.87 -5.40 -8.82
N THR A 55 14.91 -5.50 -7.50
CA THR A 55 15.10 -6.78 -6.79
C THR A 55 14.00 -7.80 -7.12
N VAL A 56 12.76 -7.33 -7.29
CA VAL A 56 11.61 -8.17 -7.66
C VAL A 56 11.74 -8.64 -9.10
N LEU A 57 11.96 -7.71 -10.02
CA LEU A 57 11.99 -7.97 -11.46
C LEU A 57 13.27 -8.70 -11.89
N LEU A 58 14.32 -8.66 -11.08
CA LEU A 58 15.62 -9.27 -11.37
C LEU A 58 15.49 -10.77 -11.66
N SER A 59 14.67 -11.49 -10.88
CA SER A 59 14.47 -12.94 -11.10
C SER A 59 13.88 -13.23 -12.49
N SER A 60 12.96 -12.39 -12.95
CA SER A 60 12.37 -12.49 -14.30
C SER A 60 13.37 -12.12 -15.39
N VAL A 61 14.13 -11.04 -15.20
CA VAL A 61 15.16 -10.61 -16.16
C VAL A 61 16.27 -11.66 -16.28
N ASP A 62 16.80 -12.19 -15.17
CA ASP A 62 17.85 -13.22 -15.17
C ASP A 62 17.38 -14.52 -15.85
N ALA A 63 16.11 -14.88 -15.69
CA ALA A 63 15.53 -16.05 -16.33
C ALA A 63 15.42 -15.88 -17.85
N LEU A 64 15.09 -14.66 -18.32
CA LEU A 64 15.07 -14.33 -19.74
C LEU A 64 16.48 -14.16 -20.30
N GLU A 65 17.41 -13.58 -19.55
CA GLU A 65 18.81 -13.38 -19.96
C GLU A 65 19.49 -14.71 -20.25
N ARG A 66 19.24 -15.73 -19.42
CA ARG A 66 19.73 -17.09 -19.67
C ARG A 66 19.21 -17.71 -20.97
N LYS A 67 18.05 -17.27 -21.46
CA LYS A 67 17.43 -17.77 -22.71
C LYS A 67 17.81 -16.94 -23.94
N ILE A 68 17.86 -15.61 -23.80
CA ILE A 68 18.08 -14.66 -24.90
C ILE A 68 19.58 -14.37 -25.11
N GLY A 69 20.39 -14.46 -24.05
CA GLY A 69 21.83 -14.17 -24.08
C GLY A 69 22.18 -12.68 -24.03
N SER A 70 21.19 -11.78 -23.97
CA SER A 70 21.39 -10.33 -23.87
C SER A 70 20.57 -9.72 -22.75
N ARG A 71 21.26 -9.03 -21.83
CA ARG A 71 20.66 -8.30 -20.70
C ARG A 71 19.65 -7.26 -21.18
N GLY A 72 20.06 -6.42 -22.15
CA GLY A 72 19.21 -5.33 -22.66
C GLY A 72 17.90 -5.83 -23.26
N LEU A 73 17.96 -6.90 -24.08
CA LEU A 73 16.76 -7.52 -24.65
C LEU A 73 15.86 -8.14 -23.59
N SER A 74 16.46 -8.71 -22.54
CA SER A 74 15.71 -9.32 -21.44
C SER A 74 14.99 -8.28 -20.58
N VAL A 75 15.66 -7.16 -20.28
CA VAL A 75 15.03 -6.00 -19.61
C VAL A 75 13.89 -5.45 -20.44
N LEU A 76 14.12 -5.22 -21.75
CA LEU A 76 13.09 -4.71 -22.66
C LEU A 76 11.88 -5.65 -22.72
N ALA A 77 12.09 -6.96 -22.82
CA ALA A 77 11.00 -7.94 -22.82
C ALA A 77 10.19 -7.91 -21.52
N VAL A 78 10.84 -7.88 -20.35
CA VAL A 78 10.15 -7.77 -19.05
C VAL A 78 9.37 -6.46 -18.94
N VAL A 79 9.96 -5.34 -19.40
CA VAL A 79 9.30 -4.02 -19.40
C VAL A 79 8.06 -4.03 -20.30
N ILE A 80 8.13 -4.58 -21.51
CA ILE A 80 6.98 -4.69 -22.41
C ILE A 80 5.88 -5.55 -21.80
N ILE A 81 6.23 -6.71 -21.21
CA ILE A 81 5.25 -7.58 -20.55
C ILE A 81 4.59 -6.85 -19.38
N LEU A 82 5.36 -6.14 -18.56
CA LEU A 82 4.85 -5.42 -17.40
C LEU A 82 3.94 -4.25 -17.82
N LEU A 83 4.39 -3.39 -18.74
CA LEU A 83 3.57 -2.28 -19.26
C LEU A 83 2.34 -2.78 -20.00
N GLY A 84 2.48 -3.86 -20.77
CA GLY A 84 1.35 -4.52 -21.43
C GLY A 84 0.32 -5.02 -20.42
N SER A 85 0.76 -5.71 -19.37
CA SER A 85 -0.13 -6.23 -18.31
C SER A 85 -0.83 -5.12 -17.52
N ILE A 86 -0.10 -4.04 -17.19
CA ILE A 86 -0.68 -2.86 -16.52
C ILE A 86 -1.66 -2.15 -17.45
N GLY A 87 -1.28 -1.96 -18.72
CA GLY A 87 -2.11 -1.29 -19.72
C GLY A 87 -3.39 -2.05 -20.02
N THR A 88 -3.33 -3.38 -20.15
CA THR A 88 -4.54 -4.20 -20.32
C THR A 88 -5.41 -4.17 -19.07
N PHE A 89 -4.84 -4.31 -17.87
CA PHE A 89 -5.58 -4.23 -16.62
C PHE A 89 -6.30 -2.87 -16.46
N ILE A 90 -5.57 -1.76 -16.61
CA ILE A 90 -6.14 -0.40 -16.50
C ILE A 90 -7.16 -0.15 -17.61
N GLY A 91 -6.88 -0.54 -18.86
CA GLY A 91 -7.80 -0.38 -19.97
C GLY A 91 -9.11 -1.14 -19.76
N SER A 92 -9.04 -2.40 -19.32
CA SER A 92 -10.22 -3.19 -18.97
C SER A 92 -10.96 -2.61 -17.77
N PHE A 93 -10.25 -2.13 -16.74
CA PHE A 93 -10.85 -1.48 -15.58
C PHE A 93 -11.62 -0.22 -15.98
N ILE A 94 -11.00 0.69 -16.73
CA ILE A 94 -11.65 1.92 -17.21
C ILE A 94 -12.86 1.60 -18.07
N SER A 95 -12.76 0.60 -18.96
CA SER A 95 -13.88 0.19 -19.80
C SER A 95 -15.07 -0.30 -18.98
N GLN A 96 -14.84 -1.20 -18.01
CA GLN A 96 -15.90 -1.73 -17.15
C GLN A 96 -16.44 -0.67 -16.19
N MET A 97 -15.58 0.18 -15.64
CA MET A 97 -16.00 1.30 -14.78
C MET A 97 -16.83 2.32 -15.55
N SER A 98 -16.50 2.59 -16.83
CA SER A 98 -17.28 3.46 -17.71
C SER A 98 -18.68 2.89 -17.96
N GLN A 99 -18.79 1.60 -18.29
CA GLN A 99 -20.07 0.92 -18.45
C GLN A 99 -20.89 1.01 -17.15
N GLN A 100 -20.25 0.76 -16.01
CA GLN A 100 -20.87 0.85 -14.71
C GLN A 100 -21.37 2.27 -14.38
N ALA A 101 -20.61 3.31 -14.76
CA ALA A 101 -21.01 4.69 -14.58
C ALA A 101 -22.19 5.09 -15.49
N ILE A 102 -22.21 4.61 -16.74
CA ILE A 102 -23.33 4.82 -17.67
C ILE A 102 -24.61 4.15 -17.14
N GLU A 103 -24.51 2.90 -16.68
CA GLU A 103 -25.64 2.16 -16.12
C GLU A 103 -26.15 2.79 -14.83
N PHE A 104 -25.26 3.26 -13.97
CA PHE A 104 -25.64 4.01 -12.78
C PHE A 104 -26.34 5.32 -13.13
N SER A 105 -25.81 6.07 -14.10
CA SER A 105 -26.40 7.34 -14.55
C SER A 105 -27.76 7.16 -15.22
N SER A 106 -28.07 6.02 -15.84
CA SER A 106 -29.37 5.76 -16.45
C SER A 106 -30.43 5.33 -15.45
N ARG A 107 -30.03 4.77 -14.31
CA ARG A 107 -30.91 4.36 -13.20
C ARG A 107 -31.25 5.50 -12.25
N ILE A 108 -30.52 6.60 -12.32
CA ILE A 108 -30.66 7.72 -11.41
C ILE A 108 -31.30 8.90 -12.11
N ASP A 109 -32.47 9.30 -11.58
CA ASP A 109 -32.93 10.68 -11.64
C ASP A 109 -32.47 11.41 -10.36
N LYS A 110 -32.20 12.72 -10.44
CA LYS A 110 -31.70 13.51 -9.30
C LYS A 110 -32.65 13.48 -8.10
N ASP A 111 -33.95 13.38 -8.38
CA ASP A 111 -34.98 13.31 -7.34
C ASP A 111 -34.97 11.94 -6.62
N THR A 112 -34.67 10.86 -7.34
CA THR A 112 -34.58 9.51 -6.79
C THR A 112 -33.40 9.38 -5.83
N LEU A 113 -32.22 9.91 -6.16
CA LEU A 113 -31.06 9.90 -5.25
C LEU A 113 -31.36 10.54 -3.90
N THR A 114 -32.00 11.72 -3.93
CA THR A 114 -32.29 12.49 -2.70
C THR A 114 -33.30 11.74 -1.81
N GLN A 115 -34.29 11.10 -2.42
CA GLN A 115 -35.26 10.27 -1.69
C GLN A 115 -34.64 8.99 -1.12
N GLU A 116 -33.79 8.31 -1.89
CA GLU A 116 -33.10 7.09 -1.46
C GLU A 116 -32.18 7.36 -0.26
N PHE A 117 -31.39 8.43 -0.30
CA PHE A 117 -30.55 8.82 0.84
C PHE A 117 -31.35 9.19 2.09
N LYS A 118 -32.48 9.89 1.91
CA LYS A 118 -33.37 10.25 3.02
C LYS A 118 -34.00 8.99 3.64
N THR A 119 -34.49 8.09 2.80
CA THR A 119 -35.12 6.83 3.23
C THR A 119 -34.12 5.91 3.91
N LEU A 120 -32.88 5.86 3.40
CA LEU A 120 -31.78 5.12 4.02
C LEU A 120 -31.47 5.63 5.43
N GLY A 121 -31.38 6.96 5.60
CA GLY A 121 -31.17 7.57 6.91
C GLY A 121 -32.31 7.30 7.89
N GLU A 122 -33.56 7.36 7.43
CA GLU A 122 -34.75 7.09 8.23
C GLU A 122 -34.84 5.61 8.65
N LYS A 123 -34.63 4.66 7.73
CA LYS A 123 -34.64 3.21 8.03
C LYS A 123 -33.50 2.77 8.92
N PHE A 124 -32.30 3.32 8.72
CA PHE A 124 -31.15 3.03 9.58
C PHE A 124 -31.39 3.51 11.02
N THR A 125 -32.04 4.67 11.17
CA THR A 125 -32.40 5.24 12.48
C THR A 125 -33.53 4.45 13.15
N SER A 126 -34.57 4.06 12.40
CA SER A 126 -35.74 3.35 12.96
C SER A 126 -35.49 1.88 13.27
N SER A 127 -34.50 1.27 12.62
CA SER A 127 -34.15 -0.15 12.81
C SER A 127 -32.99 -0.37 13.80
N MET A 128 -32.51 0.71 14.44
CA MET A 128 -31.51 0.66 15.50
C MET A 128 -32.16 0.19 16.82
N PRO A 129 -31.49 -0.65 17.64
CA PRO A 129 -31.95 -0.98 19.00
C PRO A 129 -32.20 0.27 19.86
N GLU A 130 -33.23 0.27 20.71
CA GLU A 130 -33.60 1.43 21.56
C GLU A 130 -32.43 2.02 22.38
N PHE A 131 -31.46 1.19 22.78
CA PHE A 131 -30.25 1.64 23.48
C PHE A 131 -29.35 2.57 22.62
N LEU A 132 -29.32 2.39 21.30
CA LEU A 132 -28.56 3.24 20.37
C LEU A 132 -29.36 4.47 19.93
N GLN A 133 -30.70 4.39 19.92
CA GLN A 133 -31.58 5.55 19.73
C GLN A 133 -31.42 6.58 20.87
N ASN A 134 -31.18 6.09 22.10
CA ASN A 134 -30.95 6.93 23.28
C ASN A 134 -29.52 7.48 23.40
N MET A 135 -28.56 6.98 22.61
CA MET A 135 -27.22 7.57 22.44
C MET A 135 -27.16 8.59 21.30
N GLN A 136 -28.24 8.73 20.54
CA GLN A 136 -28.35 9.72 19.47
C GLN A 136 -28.54 11.10 20.09
N PRO A 137 -27.66 12.09 19.83
CA PRO A 137 -28.00 13.49 20.11
C PRO A 137 -29.28 13.82 19.35
N SER A 138 -30.25 14.46 20.00
CA SER A 138 -31.60 14.75 19.50
C SER A 138 -31.67 15.59 18.21
N ASP A 139 -30.55 15.92 17.60
CA ASP A 139 -30.49 16.59 16.31
C ASP A 139 -30.44 15.53 15.20
N GLY A 140 -31.55 15.38 14.49
CA GLY A 140 -31.78 14.46 13.37
C GLY A 140 -30.92 14.70 12.12
N ASN A 141 -29.61 14.90 12.29
CA ASN A 141 -28.67 15.24 11.23
C ASN A 141 -27.75 14.08 10.84
N THR A 142 -28.18 12.82 11.03
CA THR A 142 -27.44 11.64 10.55
C THR A 142 -27.27 11.67 9.03
N ALA A 143 -28.30 12.13 8.31
CA ALA A 143 -28.23 12.38 6.86
C ALA A 143 -27.24 13.50 6.52
N GLY A 144 -27.17 14.57 7.33
CA GLY A 144 -26.18 15.64 7.15
C GLY A 144 -24.75 15.20 7.44
N LYS A 145 -24.53 14.37 8.46
CA LYS A 145 -23.20 13.77 8.75
C LYS A 145 -22.75 12.82 7.65
N LEU A 146 -23.66 11.99 7.12
CA LEU A 146 -23.37 11.14 5.97
C LEU A 146 -23.07 11.97 4.71
N SER A 147 -23.82 13.04 4.48
CA SER A 147 -23.59 13.97 3.39
C SER A 147 -22.28 14.76 3.56
N GLU A 148 -21.87 15.10 4.79
CA GLU A 148 -20.56 15.70 5.10
C GLU A 148 -19.41 14.72 4.86
N ILE A 149 -19.57 13.43 5.20
CA ILE A 149 -18.58 12.39 4.89
C ILE A 149 -18.47 12.24 3.38
N ILE A 150 -19.58 12.16 2.64
CA ILE A 150 -19.59 12.08 1.18
C ILE A 150 -18.96 13.33 0.56
N ASN A 151 -19.32 14.52 1.01
CA ASN A 151 -18.75 15.78 0.51
C ASN A 151 -17.26 15.93 0.87
N SER A 152 -16.84 15.41 2.02
CA SER A 152 -15.41 15.37 2.40
C SER A 152 -14.65 14.36 1.53
N VAL A 153 -15.25 13.21 1.22
CA VAL A 153 -14.70 12.24 0.27
C VAL A 153 -14.60 12.85 -1.14
N VAL A 154 -15.64 13.51 -1.64
CA VAL A 154 -15.66 14.19 -2.95
C VAL A 154 -14.66 15.37 -2.97
N GLY A 155 -14.59 16.16 -1.91
CA GLY A 155 -13.61 17.25 -1.76
C GLY A 155 -12.18 16.73 -1.73
N SER A 156 -11.96 15.58 -1.07
CA SER A 156 -10.67 14.89 -1.04
C SER A 156 -10.32 14.33 -2.43
N LEU A 157 -11.28 13.76 -3.16
CA LEU A 157 -11.13 13.34 -4.56
C LEU A 157 -10.79 14.51 -5.50
N ALA A 158 -11.35 15.71 -5.27
CA ALA A 158 -11.00 16.91 -6.03
C ALA A 158 -9.57 17.39 -5.70
N SER A 159 -9.15 17.33 -4.43
CA SER A 159 -7.77 17.63 -4.03
C SER A 159 -6.75 16.60 -4.55
N MET A 160 -7.20 15.37 -4.87
CA MET A 160 -6.38 14.35 -5.51
C MET A 160 -5.99 14.74 -6.95
N ALA A 161 -6.75 15.57 -7.67
CA ALA A 161 -6.41 15.96 -9.04
C ALA A 161 -5.01 16.61 -9.15
N GLY A 162 -4.63 17.44 -8.17
CA GLY A 162 -3.28 18.00 -8.07
C GLY A 162 -2.23 16.99 -7.60
N ALA A 163 -2.60 16.07 -6.69
CA ALA A 163 -1.72 15.02 -6.21
C ALA A 163 -1.43 13.92 -7.27
N ILE A 164 -2.36 13.71 -8.20
CA ILE A 164 -2.25 12.73 -9.29
C ILE A 164 -1.07 13.06 -10.20
N GLY A 165 -0.86 14.33 -10.55
CA GLY A 165 0.27 14.74 -11.39
C GLY A 165 1.62 14.43 -10.74
N ASN A 166 1.77 14.76 -9.46
CA ASN A 166 2.98 14.44 -8.70
C ASN A 166 3.18 12.93 -8.52
N PHE A 167 2.09 12.18 -8.26
CA PHE A 167 2.13 10.73 -8.18
C PHE A 167 2.63 10.10 -9.49
N PHE A 168 2.08 10.49 -10.64
CA PHE A 168 2.51 9.98 -11.94
C PHE A 168 3.96 10.35 -12.25
N PHE A 169 4.39 11.57 -11.90
CA PHE A 169 5.79 11.97 -12.04
C PHE A 169 6.72 11.07 -11.20
N ILE A 170 6.42 10.89 -9.91
CA ILE A 170 7.20 10.03 -9.01
C ILE A 170 7.21 8.58 -9.53
N ALA A 171 6.04 8.04 -9.90
CA ALA A 171 5.92 6.68 -10.41
C ALA A 171 6.73 6.48 -11.71
N ALA A 172 6.67 7.44 -12.64
CA ALA A 172 7.46 7.41 -13.87
C ALA A 172 8.97 7.46 -13.59
N MET A 173 9.41 8.31 -12.66
CA MET A 173 10.82 8.39 -12.25
C MET A 173 11.31 7.09 -11.60
N VAL A 174 10.55 6.54 -10.65
CA VAL A 174 10.85 5.24 -10.04
C VAL A 174 10.95 4.16 -11.11
N PHE A 175 10.02 4.15 -12.07
CA PHE A 175 10.01 3.19 -13.16
C PHE A 175 11.25 3.32 -14.06
N ILE A 176 11.62 4.55 -14.45
CA ILE A 176 12.82 4.82 -15.25
C ILE A 176 14.08 4.38 -14.51
N PHE A 177 14.23 4.74 -13.22
CA PHE A 177 15.36 4.29 -12.41
C PHE A 177 15.40 2.76 -12.28
N THR A 178 14.25 2.10 -12.17
CA THR A 178 14.18 0.63 -12.13
C THR A 178 14.73 0.02 -13.40
N ILE A 179 14.39 0.57 -14.58
CA ILE A 179 14.90 0.09 -15.88
C ILE A 179 16.41 0.26 -15.97
N ILE A 180 16.93 1.43 -15.58
CA ILE A 180 18.38 1.71 -15.59
C ILE A 180 19.10 0.73 -14.66
N LEU A 181 18.62 0.57 -13.42
CA LEU A 181 19.20 -0.36 -12.45
C LEU A 181 19.12 -1.82 -12.90
N LEU A 182 18.05 -2.23 -13.59
CA LEU A 182 17.94 -3.58 -14.15
C LEU A 182 18.95 -3.83 -15.28
N ALA A 183 19.13 -2.84 -16.16
CA ALA A 183 20.08 -2.91 -17.27
C ALA A 183 21.54 -2.93 -16.78
N GLU A 184 21.87 -2.10 -15.78
CA GLU A 184 23.23 -1.94 -15.27
C GLU A 184 23.51 -2.68 -13.95
N TYR A 185 22.62 -3.59 -13.54
CA TYR A 185 22.66 -4.25 -12.22
C TYR A 185 24.04 -4.79 -11.84
N HIS A 186 24.71 -5.49 -12.78
CA HIS A 186 26.05 -6.04 -12.57
C HIS A 186 27.12 -4.96 -12.36
N GLY A 187 27.03 -3.85 -13.10
CA GLY A 187 27.92 -2.70 -12.96
C GLY A 187 27.72 -2.01 -11.61
N PHE A 188 26.46 -1.76 -11.24
CA PHE A 188 26.11 -1.20 -9.95
C PHE A 188 26.63 -2.04 -8.77
N ARG A 189 26.40 -3.36 -8.81
CA ARG A 189 26.89 -4.30 -7.80
C ARG A 189 28.42 -4.31 -7.72
N LYS A 190 29.12 -4.30 -8.87
CA LYS A 190 30.59 -4.24 -8.92
C LYS A 190 31.12 -2.94 -8.31
N SER A 191 30.47 -1.80 -8.60
CA SER A 191 30.83 -0.51 -8.01
C SER A 191 30.65 -0.48 -6.50
N LEU A 192 29.55 -1.05 -5.98
CA LEU A 192 29.33 -1.20 -4.54
C LEU A 192 30.44 -2.03 -3.88
N VAL A 193 30.82 -3.16 -4.50
CA VAL A 193 31.90 -4.02 -3.99
C VAL A 193 33.25 -3.30 -4.01
N ASN A 194 33.57 -2.58 -5.08
CA ASN A 194 34.83 -1.85 -5.22
C ASN A 194 34.95 -0.65 -4.28
N ALA A 195 33.83 -0.10 -3.80
CA ALA A 195 33.82 0.98 -2.82
C ALA A 195 34.19 0.51 -1.40
N ILE A 196 34.21 -0.80 -1.15
CA ILE A 196 34.53 -1.37 0.17
C ILE A 196 36.05 -1.35 0.37
N PRO A 197 36.57 -0.71 1.44
CA PRO A 197 38.00 -0.76 1.76
C PRO A 197 38.46 -2.20 2.03
N ASN A 198 39.67 -2.56 1.57
CA ASN A 198 40.22 -3.92 1.74
C ASN A 198 40.13 -4.47 3.18
N LYS A 199 40.33 -3.61 4.18
CA LYS A 199 40.24 -3.98 5.62
C LYS A 199 38.88 -4.58 6.00
N TYR A 200 37.81 -4.17 5.33
CA TYR A 200 36.43 -4.57 5.63
C TYR A 200 35.80 -5.40 4.51
N PHE A 201 36.59 -5.91 3.56
CA PHE A 201 36.07 -6.56 2.35
C PHE A 201 35.16 -7.74 2.65
N GLU A 202 35.60 -8.68 3.49
CA GLU A 202 34.80 -9.87 3.85
C GLU A 202 33.50 -9.48 4.57
N VAL A 203 33.59 -8.55 5.52
CA VAL A 203 32.43 -8.04 6.27
C VAL A 203 31.44 -7.35 5.31
N GLY A 204 31.94 -6.51 4.41
CA GLY A 204 31.12 -5.75 3.47
C GLY A 204 30.42 -6.62 2.44
N ILE A 205 31.11 -7.61 1.85
CA ILE A 205 30.50 -8.59 0.94
C ILE A 205 29.40 -9.39 1.65
N LYS A 206 29.68 -9.86 2.88
CA LYS A 206 28.69 -10.58 3.67
C LYS A 206 27.48 -9.71 4.00
N LEU A 207 27.69 -8.42 4.27
CA LEU A 207 26.62 -7.46 4.52
C LEU A 207 25.73 -7.27 3.28
N ILE A 208 26.33 -7.03 2.11
CA ILE A 208 25.61 -6.89 0.84
C ILE A 208 24.75 -8.13 0.57
N TYR A 209 25.34 -9.32 0.69
CA TYR A 209 24.63 -10.57 0.48
C TYR A 209 23.46 -10.75 1.45
N ASN A 210 23.66 -10.45 2.74
CA ASN A 210 22.61 -10.56 3.75
C ASN A 210 21.47 -9.57 3.51
N VAL A 211 21.78 -8.34 3.10
CA VAL A 211 20.78 -7.33 2.74
C VAL A 211 20.00 -7.76 1.51
N GLU A 212 20.67 -8.14 0.42
CA GLU A 212 20.03 -8.64 -0.82
C GLU A 212 19.09 -9.82 -0.50
N LYS A 213 19.55 -10.78 0.29
CA LYS A 213 18.76 -11.96 0.68
C LYS A 213 17.55 -11.57 1.53
N SER A 214 17.73 -10.72 2.53
CA SER A 214 16.64 -10.31 3.44
C SER A 214 15.58 -9.50 2.70
N VAL A 215 15.99 -8.53 1.87
CA VAL A 215 15.09 -7.73 1.04
C VAL A 215 14.35 -8.62 0.04
N SER A 216 15.05 -9.53 -0.65
CA SER A 216 14.41 -10.44 -1.61
C SER A 216 13.40 -11.38 -0.93
N SER A 217 13.74 -11.96 0.22
CA SER A 217 12.83 -12.80 1.01
C SER A 217 11.61 -12.02 1.50
N TYR A 218 11.81 -10.83 2.06
CA TYR A 218 10.72 -9.95 2.50
C TYR A 218 9.78 -9.61 1.34
N LEU A 219 10.31 -9.15 0.21
CA LEU A 219 9.50 -8.78 -0.95
C LEU A 219 8.71 -9.99 -1.48
N ARG A 220 9.33 -11.18 -1.59
CA ARG A 220 8.61 -12.41 -1.96
C ARG A 220 7.47 -12.74 -1.01
N GLY A 221 7.69 -12.62 0.30
CA GLY A 221 6.66 -12.76 1.31
C GLY A 221 5.52 -11.75 1.12
N GLN A 222 5.87 -10.49 0.83
CA GLN A 222 4.90 -9.41 0.59
C GLN A 222 4.07 -9.63 -0.67
N PHE A 223 4.66 -10.06 -1.79
CA PHE A 223 3.91 -10.39 -3.00
C PHE A 223 2.96 -11.55 -2.79
N LEU A 224 3.39 -12.57 -2.04
CA LEU A 224 2.53 -13.70 -1.73
C LEU A 224 1.39 -13.28 -0.80
N SER A 225 1.66 -12.41 0.19
CA SER A 225 0.63 -11.80 1.04
C SER A 225 -0.38 -10.99 0.22
N ALA A 226 0.10 -10.11 -0.66
CA ALA A 226 -0.72 -9.33 -1.58
C ALA A 226 -1.60 -10.21 -2.48
N ALA A 227 -1.04 -11.29 -3.03
CA ALA A 227 -1.80 -12.25 -3.83
C ALA A 227 -2.86 -12.99 -3.00
N SER A 228 -2.55 -13.36 -1.75
CA SER A 228 -3.53 -13.95 -0.83
C SER A 228 -4.66 -12.98 -0.49
N VAL A 229 -4.36 -11.71 -0.21
CA VAL A 229 -5.39 -10.68 0.03
C VAL A 229 -6.26 -10.48 -1.20
N ALA A 230 -5.67 -10.43 -2.41
CA ALA A 230 -6.45 -10.36 -3.64
C ALA A 230 -7.39 -11.55 -3.77
N ALA A 231 -6.86 -12.77 -3.64
CA ALA A 231 -7.67 -13.98 -3.76
C ALA A 231 -8.81 -14.01 -2.72
N MET A 232 -8.53 -13.75 -1.45
CA MET A 232 -9.54 -13.72 -0.39
C MET A 232 -10.59 -12.64 -0.62
N SER A 233 -10.20 -11.45 -1.07
CA SER A 233 -11.13 -10.36 -1.36
C SER A 233 -12.04 -10.70 -2.55
N ILE A 234 -11.48 -11.27 -3.63
CA ILE A 234 -12.27 -11.73 -4.78
C ILE A 234 -13.25 -12.82 -4.33
N THR A 235 -12.78 -13.84 -3.62
CA THR A 235 -13.63 -14.94 -3.14
C THR A 235 -14.69 -14.44 -2.18
N GLY A 236 -14.35 -13.56 -1.24
CA GLY A 236 -15.29 -12.96 -0.29
C GLY A 236 -16.41 -12.17 -0.97
N LEU A 237 -16.07 -11.34 -1.95
CA LEU A 237 -17.07 -10.60 -2.74
C LEU A 237 -17.91 -11.52 -3.64
N LEU A 238 -17.32 -12.55 -4.25
CA LEU A 238 -18.07 -13.55 -5.02
C LEU A 238 -19.04 -14.34 -4.13
N LEU A 239 -18.65 -14.63 -2.88
CA LEU A 239 -19.56 -15.24 -1.90
C LEU A 239 -20.74 -14.32 -1.59
N LEU A 240 -20.51 -13.02 -1.39
CA LEU A 240 -21.61 -12.05 -1.22
C LEU A 240 -22.53 -12.01 -2.45
N ASN A 241 -21.97 -12.11 -3.66
CA ASN A 241 -22.77 -12.21 -4.88
C ASN A 241 -23.65 -13.45 -4.92
N PHE A 242 -23.14 -14.59 -4.44
CA PHE A 242 -23.93 -15.81 -4.32
C PHE A 242 -25.14 -15.63 -3.38
N PHE A 243 -25.01 -14.79 -2.35
CA PHE A 243 -26.12 -14.41 -1.45
C PHE A 243 -26.99 -13.26 -1.98
N GLY A 244 -26.77 -12.78 -3.21
CA GLY A 244 -27.62 -11.79 -3.86
C GLY A 244 -27.10 -10.35 -3.85
N ALA A 245 -25.85 -10.11 -3.44
CA ALA A 245 -25.29 -8.74 -3.36
C ALA A 245 -25.08 -8.05 -4.73
N ASN A 246 -25.06 -8.81 -5.84
CA ASN A 246 -24.97 -8.30 -7.22
C ASN A 246 -23.85 -7.26 -7.47
N LEU A 247 -22.65 -7.55 -6.98
CA LEU A 247 -21.44 -6.73 -7.09
C LEU A 247 -20.69 -7.01 -8.40
N THR A 248 -20.60 -6.00 -9.25
CA THR A 248 -19.75 -5.99 -10.45
C THR A 248 -18.31 -5.67 -10.05
N LEU A 249 -17.37 -5.72 -11.00
CA LEU A 249 -15.96 -5.34 -10.79
C LEU A 249 -15.23 -6.09 -9.65
N THR A 250 -15.80 -7.19 -9.15
CA THR A 250 -15.30 -7.95 -7.99
C THR A 250 -13.82 -8.34 -8.13
N VAL A 251 -13.42 -8.78 -9.33
CA VAL A 251 -12.02 -9.14 -9.63
C VAL A 251 -11.09 -7.92 -9.53
N PHE A 252 -11.51 -6.76 -10.05
CA PHE A 252 -10.71 -5.53 -9.98
C PHE A 252 -10.59 -5.04 -8.55
N ILE A 253 -11.68 -5.04 -7.80
CA ILE A 253 -11.70 -4.63 -6.40
C ILE A 253 -10.73 -5.49 -5.58
N GLY A 254 -10.77 -6.81 -5.75
CA GLY A 254 -9.85 -7.69 -5.04
C GLY A 254 -8.39 -7.52 -5.48
N ILE A 255 -8.12 -7.35 -6.78
CA ILE A 255 -6.76 -7.04 -7.26
C ILE A 255 -6.25 -5.70 -6.68
N ILE A 256 -7.10 -4.67 -6.63
CA ILE A 256 -6.77 -3.37 -6.02
C ILE A 256 -6.46 -3.56 -4.53
N ALA A 257 -7.27 -4.34 -3.80
CA ALA A 257 -7.02 -4.66 -2.40
C ALA A 257 -5.66 -5.35 -2.20
N GLY A 258 -5.34 -6.35 -3.03
CA GLY A 258 -4.06 -7.05 -2.97
C GLY A 258 -2.88 -6.15 -3.32
N LEU A 259 -2.97 -5.35 -4.38
CA LEU A 259 -1.91 -4.40 -4.76
C LEU A 259 -1.67 -3.35 -3.67
N ALA A 260 -2.74 -2.83 -3.07
CA ALA A 260 -2.64 -1.91 -1.93
C ALA A 260 -2.01 -2.60 -0.70
N ASN A 261 -2.17 -3.92 -0.55
CA ASN A 261 -1.49 -4.69 0.49
C ASN A 261 0.02 -4.84 0.29
N LEU A 262 0.61 -4.32 -0.79
CA LEU A 262 2.06 -4.15 -0.84
C LEU A 262 2.55 -3.18 0.24
N ILE A 263 1.68 -2.29 0.71
CA ILE A 263 1.84 -1.59 1.98
C ILE A 263 1.07 -2.40 3.03
N PRO A 264 1.76 -3.00 4.03
CA PRO A 264 1.13 -3.89 5.00
C PRO A 264 -0.09 -3.27 5.67
N LEU A 265 -1.13 -4.07 5.90
CA LEU A 265 -2.38 -3.70 6.58
C LEU A 265 -3.24 -2.64 5.86
N ILE A 266 -2.83 -2.10 4.71
CA ILE A 266 -3.59 -1.09 3.95
C ILE A 266 -4.56 -1.75 2.96
N GLY A 267 -4.21 -2.92 2.45
CA GLY A 267 -4.89 -3.55 1.31
C GLY A 267 -6.41 -3.71 1.46
N PRO A 268 -6.88 -4.42 2.49
CA PRO A 268 -8.31 -4.62 2.72
C PRO A 268 -9.09 -3.31 2.88
N PHE A 269 -8.54 -2.30 3.55
CA PHE A 269 -9.19 -0.98 3.66
C PHE A 269 -9.34 -0.28 2.31
N VAL A 270 -8.29 -0.30 1.48
CA VAL A 270 -8.34 0.31 0.15
C VAL A 270 -9.29 -0.45 -0.77
N GLY A 271 -9.40 -1.78 -0.64
CA GLY A 271 -10.35 -2.61 -1.37
C GLY A 271 -11.81 -2.40 -0.95
N MET A 272 -12.05 -2.15 0.33
CA MET A 272 -13.39 -1.94 0.89
C MET A 272 -14.08 -0.71 0.30
N VAL A 273 -13.35 0.38 0.07
CA VAL A 273 -13.90 1.64 -0.47
C VAL A 273 -14.58 1.44 -1.85
N PRO A 274 -13.90 0.94 -2.91
CA PRO A 274 -14.55 0.70 -4.18
C PRO A 274 -15.61 -0.41 -4.09
N ALA A 275 -15.47 -1.39 -3.20
CA ALA A 275 -16.52 -2.40 -3.00
C ALA A 275 -17.85 -1.79 -2.54
N VAL A 276 -17.80 -0.91 -1.53
CA VAL A 276 -18.96 -0.18 -1.02
C VAL A 276 -19.57 0.71 -2.10
N LEU A 277 -18.75 1.42 -2.87
CA LEU A 277 -19.23 2.27 -3.96
C LEU A 277 -19.95 1.45 -5.03
N ILE A 278 -19.38 0.34 -5.48
CA ILE A 278 -19.99 -0.53 -6.48
C ILE A 278 -21.26 -1.20 -5.95
N ALA A 279 -21.28 -1.61 -4.69
CA ALA A 279 -22.46 -2.16 -4.04
C ALA A 279 -23.64 -1.18 -4.08
N PHE A 280 -23.37 0.07 -3.74
CA PHE A 280 -24.36 1.15 -3.84
C PHE A 280 -24.80 1.38 -5.29
N MET A 281 -23.85 1.51 -6.22
CA MET A 281 -24.17 1.77 -7.63
C MET A 281 -25.02 0.68 -8.27
N ASN A 282 -24.77 -0.59 -7.93
CA ASN A 282 -25.45 -1.72 -8.56
C ASN A 282 -26.84 -1.98 -8.00
N ASN A 283 -27.04 -1.64 -6.73
CA ASN A 283 -28.24 -1.98 -5.98
C ASN A 283 -29.14 -0.76 -5.73
N ILE A 284 -28.78 0.44 -6.18
CA ILE A 284 -29.67 1.60 -6.06
C ILE A 284 -31.00 1.35 -6.80
N GLY A 285 -32.12 1.72 -6.15
CA GLY A 285 -33.47 1.44 -6.65
C GLY A 285 -33.94 -0.01 -6.47
N ASN A 286 -33.13 -0.89 -5.88
CA ASN A 286 -33.53 -2.27 -5.57
C ASN A 286 -34.07 -2.36 -4.13
N GLU A 287 -35.39 -2.50 -4.01
CA GLU A 287 -36.08 -2.61 -2.72
C GLU A 287 -35.58 -3.80 -1.87
N ALA A 288 -35.27 -4.93 -2.51
CA ALA A 288 -34.79 -6.12 -1.80
C ALA A 288 -33.39 -5.89 -1.23
N ALA A 289 -32.50 -5.22 -1.98
CA ALA A 289 -31.17 -4.87 -1.50
C ALA A 289 -31.22 -3.79 -0.41
N MET A 290 -32.14 -2.84 -0.49
CA MET A 290 -32.37 -1.84 0.55
C MET A 290 -32.90 -2.43 1.85
N ALA A 291 -33.80 -3.41 1.76
CA ALA A 291 -34.36 -4.12 2.89
C ALA A 291 -33.46 -5.25 3.41
N HIS A 292 -32.28 -5.44 2.82
CA HIS A 292 -31.36 -6.51 3.22
C HIS A 292 -30.97 -6.39 4.69
N THR A 293 -30.91 -7.53 5.35
CA THR A 293 -30.49 -7.65 6.74
C THR A 293 -29.37 -8.66 6.84
N LEU A 294 -28.25 -8.23 7.42
CA LEU A 294 -27.14 -9.08 7.79
C LEU A 294 -27.63 -10.06 8.87
N PHE A 295 -27.43 -11.36 8.60
CA PHE A 295 -27.87 -12.49 9.44
C PHE A 295 -29.37 -12.47 9.79
N GLY A 296 -30.21 -11.80 8.99
CA GLY A 296 -31.65 -11.72 9.23
C GLY A 296 -32.07 -10.82 10.40
N ALA A 297 -31.14 -10.07 11.01
CA ALA A 297 -31.39 -9.30 12.23
C ALA A 297 -30.86 -7.87 12.18
N ILE A 298 -29.71 -7.64 11.53
CA ILE A 298 -29.06 -6.32 11.52
C ILE A 298 -29.29 -5.67 10.16
N PRO A 299 -29.92 -4.49 10.08
CA PRO A 299 -30.09 -3.77 8.81
C PRO A 299 -28.75 -3.57 8.09
N SER A 300 -28.67 -4.04 6.85
CA SER A 300 -27.51 -3.88 5.98
C SER A 300 -27.96 -3.46 4.57
N PRO A 301 -28.48 -2.23 4.43
CA PRO A 301 -28.93 -1.75 3.12
C PRO A 301 -27.79 -1.82 2.11
N PHE A 302 -28.09 -2.28 0.90
CA PHE A 302 -27.13 -2.48 -0.19
C PHE A 302 -25.95 -3.40 0.16
N TYR A 303 -26.10 -4.27 1.16
CA TYR A 303 -25.04 -5.19 1.64
C TYR A 303 -23.80 -4.47 2.20
N LEU A 304 -23.93 -3.20 2.62
CA LEU A 304 -22.80 -2.39 3.07
C LEU A 304 -22.09 -2.99 4.29
N LEU A 305 -22.86 -3.44 5.29
CA LEU A 305 -22.28 -4.02 6.50
C LEU A 305 -21.67 -5.40 6.23
N ASP A 306 -22.25 -6.18 5.32
CA ASP A 306 -21.71 -7.47 4.87
C ASP A 306 -20.32 -7.29 4.25
N ILE A 307 -20.15 -6.27 3.40
CA ILE A 307 -18.87 -5.94 2.76
C ILE A 307 -17.84 -5.49 3.79
N VAL A 308 -18.22 -4.57 4.70
CA VAL A 308 -17.33 -4.11 5.76
C VAL A 308 -16.87 -5.29 6.62
N LEU A 309 -17.80 -6.13 7.06
CA LEU A 309 -17.49 -7.30 7.87
C LEU A 309 -16.57 -8.29 7.12
N MET A 310 -16.84 -8.54 5.84
CA MET A 310 -16.00 -9.40 5.01
C MET A 310 -14.57 -8.86 4.89
N PHE A 311 -14.38 -7.57 4.61
CA PHE A 311 -13.03 -6.98 4.55
C PHE A 311 -12.35 -6.92 5.91
N LEU A 312 -13.09 -6.76 7.01
CA LEU A 312 -12.55 -6.90 8.36
C LEU A 312 -12.05 -8.33 8.62
N ILE A 313 -12.79 -9.35 8.19
CA ILE A 313 -12.33 -10.75 8.28
C ILE A 313 -11.05 -10.94 7.47
N VAL A 314 -10.99 -10.41 6.24
CA VAL A 314 -9.78 -10.44 5.41
C VAL A 314 -8.61 -9.74 6.12
N GLN A 315 -8.84 -8.58 6.72
CA GLN A 315 -7.84 -7.83 7.49
C GLN A 315 -7.33 -8.64 8.69
N GLN A 316 -8.22 -9.29 9.44
CA GLN A 316 -7.81 -10.10 10.59
C GLN A 316 -7.02 -11.34 10.16
N ILE A 317 -7.40 -11.99 9.05
CA ILE A 317 -6.65 -13.12 8.51
C ILE A 317 -5.27 -12.65 8.02
N GLU A 318 -5.22 -11.51 7.33
CA GLU A 318 -3.98 -10.92 6.83
C GLU A 318 -3.01 -10.62 7.99
N GLY A 319 -3.45 -9.83 8.96
CA GLY A 319 -2.58 -9.34 10.04
C GLY A 319 -2.15 -10.45 10.99
N ASN A 320 -3.04 -11.39 11.32
CA ASN A 320 -2.77 -12.40 12.34
C ASN A 320 -2.21 -13.72 11.77
N LEU A 321 -2.51 -14.07 10.51
CA LEU A 321 -2.10 -15.36 9.94
C LEU A 321 -1.10 -15.19 8.79
N ILE A 322 -1.45 -14.38 7.78
CA ILE A 322 -0.67 -14.30 6.54
C ILE A 322 0.64 -13.56 6.76
N THR A 323 0.58 -12.38 7.39
CA THR A 323 1.75 -11.55 7.64
C THR A 323 2.81 -12.29 8.48
N PRO A 324 2.48 -12.92 9.62
CA PRO A 324 3.45 -13.74 10.35
C PRO A 324 3.97 -14.94 9.55
N ALA A 325 3.11 -15.62 8.80
CA ALA A 325 3.47 -16.83 8.06
C ALA A 325 4.41 -16.56 6.87
N LEU A 326 4.18 -15.47 6.13
CA LEU A 326 4.84 -15.19 4.85
C LEU A 326 5.92 -14.10 4.98
N VAL A 327 5.63 -13.05 5.76
CA VAL A 327 6.51 -11.89 5.93
C VAL A 327 7.37 -12.07 7.18
N GLY A 328 6.78 -12.49 8.31
CA GLY A 328 7.47 -12.67 9.59
C GLY A 328 8.62 -13.68 9.54
N LYS A 329 8.41 -14.84 8.90
CA LYS A 329 9.47 -15.85 8.67
C LYS A 329 10.64 -15.31 7.83
N SER A 330 10.41 -14.30 6.99
CA SER A 330 11.40 -13.76 6.06
C SER A 330 12.37 -12.76 6.72
N VAL A 331 12.01 -12.20 7.87
CA VAL A 331 12.83 -11.23 8.64
C VAL A 331 13.41 -11.81 9.94
N GLY A 332 13.22 -13.09 10.21
CA GLY A 332 13.79 -13.76 11.40
C GLY A 332 13.15 -13.32 12.73
N LEU A 333 12.03 -12.59 12.68
CA LEU A 333 11.26 -12.25 13.86
C LEU A 333 10.45 -13.47 14.30
N HIS A 334 10.50 -13.80 15.60
CA HIS A 334 9.72 -14.90 16.15
C HIS A 334 8.23 -14.64 15.87
N PRO A 335 7.45 -15.58 15.30
CA PRO A 335 6.07 -15.34 14.85
C PRO A 335 5.16 -14.71 15.91
N ILE A 336 5.36 -15.07 17.18
CA ILE A 336 4.65 -14.49 18.34
C ILE A 336 4.85 -12.97 18.48
N ILE A 337 6.04 -12.43 18.15
CA ILE A 337 6.34 -11.00 18.34
C ILE A 337 5.55 -10.15 17.33
N VAL A 338 5.34 -10.66 16.11
CA VAL A 338 4.53 -9.99 15.08
C VAL A 338 3.03 -10.10 15.38
N MET A 339 2.59 -11.18 16.05
CA MET A 339 1.18 -11.33 16.45
C MET A 339 0.79 -10.45 17.65
N ILE A 340 1.74 -10.00 18.46
CA ILE A 340 1.48 -9.21 19.68
C ILE A 340 1.62 -7.69 19.44
N SER A 341 2.35 -7.27 18.40
CA SER A 341 2.58 -5.86 18.04
C SER A 341 1.45 -5.24 17.22
#